data_AF-A0A6M0JDF0-F1
#
_entry.id   AF-A0A6M0JDF0-F1
#
_cell.length_a   1.000
_cell.length_b   1.000
_cell.length_c   1.000
_cell.angle_alpha   90.00
_cell.angle_beta   90.00
_cell.angle_gamma   90.00
#
_symmetry.space_group_name_H-M   'P 1'
#
loop_
_entity.id
_entity.type
_entity.pdbx_description
1 polymer ?
#
loop_
_entity_poly.entity_id
_entity_poly.type
_entity_poly.pdbx_seq_one_letter_code
_entity_poly.pdbx_strand_id
1 'polypeptide(L)' 'MRQSRMQKLQVAANSGQNPGFEYLQECWNDDPALQIVSKKLLVKFPQWGIAVVDGVLIEREE' A
#
# COMPACT_ATOMS: atom_id res chain seq x y z
N MET A 1 5.76 -9.10 -13.57
CA MET A 1 6.00 -8.11 -12.48
C MET A 1 4.69 -7.63 -11.83
N ARG A 2 3.73 -7.06 -12.59
CA ARG A 2 2.40 -6.62 -12.08
C ARG A 2 1.60 -7.68 -11.31
N GLN A 3 1.50 -8.91 -11.82
CA GLN A 3 0.75 -10.00 -11.17
C GLN A 3 1.32 -10.34 -9.79
N SER A 4 2.65 -10.39 -9.66
CA SER A 4 3.35 -10.64 -8.40
C SER A 4 3.06 -9.54 -7.37
N ARG A 5 2.91 -8.29 -7.84
CA ARG A 5 2.59 -7.17 -6.94
C ARG A 5 1.16 -7.22 -6.40
N MET A 6 0.19 -7.45 -7.28
CA MET A 6 -1.21 -7.61 -6.88
C MET A 6 -1.39 -8.75 -5.87
N GLN A 7 -0.71 -9.88 -6.06
CA GLN A 7 -0.77 -11.02 -5.13
C GLN A 7 -0.27 -10.65 -3.74
N LYS A 8 0.86 -9.96 -3.60
CA LYS A 8 1.35 -9.55 -2.28
C LYS A 8 0.44 -8.53 -1.60
N LEU A 9 -0.19 -7.61 -2.34
CA LEU A 9 -1.22 -6.72 -1.81
C LEU A 9 -2.46 -7.49 -1.33
N GLN A 10 -2.88 -8.54 -2.04
CA GLN A 10 -3.97 -9.42 -1.59
C GLN A 10 -3.60 -10.19 -0.32
N VAL A 11 -2.36 -10.70 -0.21
CA VAL A 11 -1.88 -11.34 1.01
C VAL A 11 -1.94 -10.36 2.18
N ALA A 12 -1.42 -9.15 2.02
CA ALA A 12 -1.51 -8.09 3.03
C ALA A 12 -2.97 -7.76 3.41
N ALA A 13 -3.88 -7.74 2.44
CA ALA A 13 -5.31 -7.52 2.67
C ALA A 13 -5.93 -8.57 3.60
N ASN A 14 -5.51 -9.83 3.43
CA ASN A 14 -6.05 -10.98 4.14
C ASN A 14 -5.37 -11.21 5.49
N SER A 15 -4.06 -11.02 5.58
CA SER A 15 -3.28 -11.28 6.79
C SER A 15 -3.18 -10.08 7.74
N GLY A 16 -3.39 -8.86 7.23
CA GLY A 16 -3.12 -7.63 7.99
C GLY A 16 -1.62 -7.35 8.19
N GLN A 17 -0.74 -8.16 7.59
CA GLN A 17 0.69 -7.93 7.62
C GLN A 17 1.05 -6.73 6.74
N ASN A 18 1.75 -5.74 7.31
CA ASN A 18 2.22 -4.58 6.58
C ASN A 18 3.24 -5.03 5.51
N PRO A 19 3.00 -4.75 4.21
CA PRO A 19 3.92 -5.14 3.14
C PRO A 19 5.17 -4.25 3.04
N GLY A 20 5.24 -3.16 3.82
CA GLY A 20 6.35 -2.20 3.90
C GLY A 20 6.11 -0.95 3.04
N PHE A 21 6.66 0.19 3.47
CA PHE A 21 6.52 1.47 2.78
C PHE A 21 7.12 1.44 1.36
N GLU A 22 8.38 1.02 1.22
CA GLU A 22 9.07 0.93 -0.08
C GLU A 22 8.27 0.12 -1.09
N TYR A 23 7.71 -1.00 -0.65
CA TYR A 23 6.89 -1.86 -1.49
C TYR A 23 5.57 -1.18 -1.92
N LEU A 24 4.91 -0.48 -1.00
CA LEU A 24 3.71 0.30 -1.33
C LEU A 24 4.04 1.45 -2.28
N GLN A 25 5.21 2.08 -2.11
CA GLN A 25 5.71 3.15 -2.99
C GLN A 25 6.00 2.64 -4.40
N GLU A 26 6.62 1.47 -4.54
CA GLU A 26 6.76 0.82 -5.84
C GLU A 26 5.40 0.54 -6.50
N CYS A 27 4.46 -0.03 -5.75
CA CYS A 27 3.10 -0.29 -6.24
C CYS A 27 2.39 1.01 -6.65
N TRP A 28 2.64 2.09 -5.91
CA TRP A 28 2.06 3.40 -6.19
C TRP A 28 2.55 3.99 -7.50
N ASN A 29 3.83 3.78 -7.84
CA ASN A 29 4.43 4.32 -9.06
C ASN A 29 4.21 3.44 -10.31
N ASP A 30 3.76 2.19 -10.14
CA ASP A 30 3.66 1.20 -11.22
C ASP A 30 2.33 1.28 -12.00
N ASP A 31 1.19 1.23 -11.31
CA ASP A 31 -0.12 1.14 -11.97
C ASP A 31 -1.27 1.78 -11.15
N PRO A 32 -2.22 2.50 -11.78
CA PRO A 32 -3.36 3.09 -11.10
C PRO A 32 -4.23 2.10 -10.32
N ALA A 33 -4.37 0.84 -10.77
CA ALA A 33 -5.11 -0.18 -10.02
C ALA A 33 -4.38 -0.58 -8.74
N LEU A 34 -3.05 -0.64 -8.76
CA LEU A 34 -2.25 -0.90 -7.56
C LEU A 34 -2.34 0.27 -6.59
N GLN A 35 -2.34 1.52 -7.07
CA GLN A 35 -2.63 2.69 -6.22
C GLN A 35 -3.99 2.58 -5.51
N ILE A 36 -5.05 2.20 -6.24
CA ILE A 36 -6.39 2.05 -5.67
C ILE A 36 -6.42 0.97 -4.58
N VAL A 37 -5.77 -0.17 -4.81
CA VAL A 37 -5.69 -1.24 -3.82
C VAL A 37 -4.88 -0.79 -2.60
N SER A 38 -3.73 -0.14 -2.79
CA SER A 38 -2.93 0.43 -1.70
C SER A 38 -3.73 1.44 -0.87
N LYS A 39 -4.48 2.36 -1.49
CA LYS A 39 -5.39 3.29 -0.78
C LYS A 39 -6.38 2.55 0.12
N LYS A 40 -7.05 1.52 -0.42
CA LYS A 40 -8.01 0.71 0.35
C LYS A 40 -7.35 0.01 1.55
N LEU A 41 -6.13 -0.49 1.38
CA LEU A 41 -5.37 -1.11 2.47
C LEU A 41 -5.00 -0.11 3.55
N LEU A 42 -4.52 1.08 3.20
CA LEU A 42 -4.15 2.11 4.16
C LEU A 42 -5.35 2.62 4.97
N VAL A 43 -6.53 2.68 4.36
CA VAL A 43 -7.79 2.97 5.08
C VAL A 43 -8.17 1.82 6.01
N LYS A 44 -7.96 0.56 5.59
CA LYS A 44 -8.29 -0.63 6.39
C LYS A 44 -7.32 -0.82 7.56
N PHE A 45 -6.05 -0.45 7.40
CA PHE A 45 -4.97 -0.68 8.35
C PHE A 45 -4.26 0.63 8.74
N PRO A 46 -4.96 1.56 9.42
CA PRO A 46 -4.39 2.86 9.79
C PRO A 46 -3.17 2.74 10.72
N GLN A 47 -3.06 1.63 11.48
CA GLN A 47 -1.95 1.35 12.38
C GLN A 47 -0.62 1.09 11.66
N TRP A 48 -0.61 0.96 10.33
CA TRP A 48 0.63 0.82 9.56
C TRP A 48 1.45 2.12 9.49
N GLY A 49 0.92 3.24 10.00
CA GLY A 49 1.64 4.51 10.03
C GLY A 49 1.78 5.17 8.65
N ILE A 50 1.25 4.59 7.57
CA ILE A 50 1.41 5.14 6.22
C ILE A 50 0.15 5.90 5.81
N ALA A 51 0.31 7.10 5.25
CA ALA A 51 -0.77 7.94 4.77
C ALA A 51 -0.56 8.38 3.32
N VAL A 52 -1.64 8.85 2.70
CA VAL A 52 -1.62 9.48 1.39
C VAL A 52 -1.91 10.96 1.59
N VAL A 53 -0.94 11.82 1.32
CA VAL A 53 -1.06 13.28 1.41
C VAL A 53 -0.74 13.87 0.05
N ASP A 54 -1.63 14.71 -0.47
CA ASP A 54 -1.48 15.35 -1.80
C ASP A 54 -1.11 14.37 -2.94
N GLY A 55 -1.63 13.15 -2.87
CA GLY A 55 -1.40 12.12 -3.88
C GLY A 55 -0.08 11.34 -3.75
N VAL A 56 0.73 11.61 -2.71
CA VAL A 56 1.97 10.88 -2.42
C VAL A 56 1.85 10.04 -1.14
N LEU A 57 2.60 8.94 -1.09
CA LEU A 57 2.72 8.12 0.12
C LEU A 57 3.75 8.73 1.07
N ILE A 58 3.40 8.81 2.35
CA ILE A 58 4.29 9.25 3.42
C ILE A 58 4.23 8.26 4.60
N GLU A 59 5.37 8.02 5.24
CA GLU A 59 5.39 7.44 6.59
C GLU A 59 5.06 8.56 7.59
N ARG A 60 4.12 8.29 8.50
CA ARG A 60 3.81 9.15 9.62
C ARG A 60 4.66 8.67 10.78
N GLU A 61 5.54 9.55 11.24
CA GLU A 61 6.11 9.43 12.58
C GLU A 61 4.98 9.78 13.57
N GLU A 62 4.91 9.04 14.68
CA GLU A 62 3.93 9.27 15.76
C GLU A 62 4.07 10.66 16.40
#